data_AF-A0A0H2S615-F1
#
_entry.id   AF-A0A0H2S615-F1
#
_cell.length_a   1.000
_cell.length_b   1.000
_cell.length_c   1.000
_cell.angle_alpha   90.00
_cell.angle_beta   90.00
_cell.angle_gamma   90.00
#
_symmetry.space_group_name_H-M   'P 1'
#
loop_
_entity.id
_entity.type
_entity.pdbx_description
1 polymer ?
#
loop_
_entity_poly.entity_id
_entity_poly.type
_entity_poly.pdbx_seq_one_letter_code
_entity_poly.pdbx_strand_id
1 'polypeptide(L)'
;MSGPSSSSSPSIAASTAQSPVQLATSSNGRVSGKPWKAQKSATRRSHLSPSVKTKRWEDRMQKKAKDASIKKLEAELKEEKAAEIRRRREITQERKRAAEERQRLEEDKAKMGAKKAARLRKKAGRTKKINH
;
A
#
# COMPACT_ATOMS: atom_id res chain seq x y z
N MET A 1 90.88 -4.42 -0.52
CA MET A 1 90.49 -4.68 -1.93
C MET A 1 90.15 -6.16 -2.03
N SER A 2 88.94 -6.46 -2.48
CA SER A 2 88.33 -7.79 -2.42
C SER A 2 88.69 -8.68 -3.62
N GLY A 3 88.82 -9.99 -3.35
CA GLY A 3 88.79 -11.12 -4.30
C GLY A 3 90.08 -11.97 -4.29
N PRO A 4 90.05 -13.30 -4.63
CA PRO A 4 89.00 -13.99 -5.40
C PRO A 4 88.61 -15.46 -5.00
N SER A 5 87.43 -15.87 -5.49
CA SER A 5 86.97 -17.18 -6.04
C SER A 5 87.36 -18.55 -5.46
N SER A 6 86.37 -19.42 -5.22
CA SER A 6 86.18 -20.71 -5.93
C SER A 6 84.87 -21.44 -5.54
N SER A 7 84.42 -22.30 -6.46
CA SER A 7 83.08 -22.87 -6.72
C SER A 7 82.81 -24.28 -6.17
N SER A 8 81.53 -24.67 -6.02
CA SER A 8 80.89 -26.01 -6.21
C SER A 8 79.63 -26.12 -5.32
N SER A 9 78.48 -26.71 -5.63
CA SER A 9 77.81 -27.35 -6.78
C SER A 9 76.29 -27.35 -6.48
N PRO A 10 75.39 -27.53 -7.47
CA PRO A 10 73.93 -27.54 -7.25
C PRO A 10 73.41 -28.92 -6.81
N SER A 11 72.62 -28.99 -5.72
CA SER A 11 71.91 -30.21 -5.31
C SER A 11 70.48 -30.19 -5.85
N ILE A 12 70.19 -31.14 -6.72
CA ILE A 12 68.93 -31.33 -7.45
C ILE A 12 68.02 -32.29 -6.67
N ALA A 13 66.72 -31.97 -6.71
CA ALA A 13 65.55 -32.85 -6.54
C ALA A 13 65.29 -33.49 -5.16
N ALA A 14 64.34 -32.90 -4.43
CA ALA A 14 63.43 -33.64 -3.57
C ALA A 14 62.02 -33.59 -4.19
N SER A 15 61.73 -34.56 -5.05
CA SER A 15 60.39 -34.81 -5.60
C SER A 15 59.47 -35.33 -4.49
N THR A 16 58.56 -34.48 -4.02
CA THR A 16 57.49 -34.84 -3.09
C THR A 16 56.49 -35.72 -3.82
N ALA A 17 56.45 -37.01 -3.47
CA ALA A 17 55.47 -37.95 -4.00
C ALA A 17 54.06 -37.53 -3.57
N GLN A 18 53.31 -36.92 -4.50
CA GLN A 18 51.88 -36.71 -4.35
C GLN A 18 51.20 -38.08 -4.49
N SER A 19 50.59 -38.55 -3.42
CA SER A 19 49.72 -39.72 -3.47
C SER A 19 48.54 -39.42 -4.40
N PRO A 20 48.14 -40.35 -5.29
CA PRO A 20 47.06 -40.10 -6.23
C PRO A 20 45.75 -39.90 -5.47
N VAL A 21 45.14 -38.72 -5.65
CA VAL A 21 43.79 -38.43 -5.19
C VAL A 21 42.85 -39.41 -5.90
N GLN A 22 42.26 -40.34 -5.14
CA GLN A 22 41.27 -41.25 -5.71
C GLN A 22 40.03 -40.46 -6.10
N LEU A 23 39.91 -40.18 -7.40
CA LEU A 23 38.70 -39.65 -8.00
C LEU A 23 37.62 -40.73 -7.90
N ALA A 24 36.70 -40.59 -6.93
CA ALA A 24 35.50 -41.41 -6.89
C ALA A 24 34.79 -41.34 -8.26
N THR A 25 34.37 -42.48 -8.79
CA THR A 25 33.84 -42.66 -10.17
C THR A 25 32.63 -41.78 -10.49
N SER A 26 31.98 -41.17 -9.50
CA SER A 26 31.08 -40.04 -9.70
C SER A 26 30.79 -39.34 -8.37
N SER A 27 30.32 -38.10 -8.42
CA SER A 27 29.70 -37.43 -7.25
C SER A 27 28.43 -38.15 -6.74
N ASN A 28 28.03 -39.26 -7.36
CA ASN A 28 26.77 -39.97 -7.16
C ASN A 28 26.88 -41.27 -6.35
N GLY A 29 28.09 -41.78 -6.08
CA GLY A 29 28.33 -42.88 -5.13
C GLY A 29 27.52 -44.18 -5.31
N ARG A 30 26.79 -44.37 -6.42
CA ARG A 30 25.94 -45.55 -6.65
C ARG A 30 26.60 -46.43 -7.69
N VAL A 31 27.05 -47.60 -7.25
CA VAL A 31 27.69 -48.65 -8.05
C VAL A 31 26.83 -49.08 -9.26
N SER A 32 25.52 -48.81 -9.25
CA SER A 32 24.57 -49.10 -10.34
C SER A 32 23.73 -47.89 -10.81
N GLY A 33 24.19 -46.66 -10.54
CA GLY A 33 23.46 -45.43 -10.86
C GLY A 33 23.70 -44.93 -12.28
N LYS A 34 22.64 -44.57 -13.00
CA LYS A 34 22.70 -43.89 -14.31
C LYS A 34 23.44 -42.55 -14.16
N PRO A 35 24.69 -42.41 -14.63
CA PRO A 35 25.51 -41.22 -14.34
C PRO A 35 24.97 -39.96 -15.02
N TRP A 36 24.15 -40.11 -16.06
CA TRP A 36 23.48 -39.01 -16.77
C TRP A 36 22.29 -38.40 -16.03
N LYS A 37 21.88 -38.95 -14.87
CA LYS A 37 20.77 -38.40 -14.08
C LYS A 37 21.28 -37.41 -13.03
N ALA A 38 20.76 -36.18 -13.11
CA ALA A 38 21.04 -35.13 -12.13
C ALA A 38 20.60 -35.52 -10.70
N GLN A 39 21.35 -35.04 -9.69
CA GLN A 39 21.00 -35.20 -8.28
C GLN A 39 19.70 -34.46 -7.96
N LYS A 40 18.76 -35.16 -7.30
CA LYS A 40 17.52 -34.53 -6.82
C LYS A 40 17.84 -33.69 -5.59
N SER A 41 17.58 -32.39 -5.65
CA SER A 41 17.62 -31.48 -4.49
C SER A 41 16.20 -31.11 -4.06
N ALA A 42 16.06 -30.64 -2.80
CA ALA A 42 14.77 -30.18 -2.29
C ALA A 42 14.28 -28.96 -3.10
N THR A 43 13.07 -29.05 -3.65
CA THR A 43 12.46 -27.95 -4.44
C THR A 43 12.16 -26.74 -3.54
N ARG A 44 12.92 -25.66 -3.70
CA ARG A 44 12.63 -24.37 -3.04
C ARG A 44 11.48 -23.68 -3.77
N ARG A 45 10.29 -23.63 -3.15
CA ARG A 45 9.13 -22.91 -3.70
C ARG A 45 9.31 -21.39 -3.51
N SER A 46 9.66 -20.68 -4.57
CA SER A 46 9.85 -19.22 -4.59
C SER A 46 8.56 -18.45 -4.30
N HIS A 47 7.43 -18.92 -4.84
CA HIS A 47 6.11 -18.27 -4.77
C HIS A 47 5.46 -18.27 -3.37
N LEU A 48 5.98 -19.03 -2.41
CA LEU A 48 5.42 -19.02 -1.06
C LEU A 48 5.65 -17.67 -0.38
N SER A 49 4.64 -17.19 0.34
CA SER A 49 4.75 -15.95 1.10
C SER A 49 5.79 -16.09 2.23
N PRO A 50 6.48 -15.01 2.62
CA PRO A 50 7.50 -15.06 3.69
C PRO A 50 6.96 -15.63 5.01
N SER A 51 5.68 -15.39 5.32
CA SER A 51 5.03 -15.91 6.54
C SER A 51 4.80 -17.41 6.52
N VAL A 52 4.77 -18.06 5.35
CA VAL A 52 4.69 -19.53 5.25
C VAL A 52 6.09 -20.15 5.22
N LYS A 53 7.09 -19.37 4.81
CA LYS A 53 8.51 -19.79 4.80
C LYS A 53 9.13 -19.81 6.21
N THR A 54 8.63 -19.02 7.16
CA THR A 54 9.11 -19.04 8.54
C THR A 54 8.63 -20.30 9.27
N LYS A 55 9.58 -21.06 9.85
CA LYS A 55 9.27 -22.25 10.68
C LYS A 55 8.78 -21.88 12.08
N ARG A 56 9.15 -20.71 12.59
CA ARG A 56 8.80 -20.25 13.94
C ARG A 56 7.40 -19.64 13.95
N TRP A 57 6.56 -20.10 14.89
CA TRP A 57 5.20 -19.59 15.09
C TRP A 57 5.19 -18.16 15.63
N GLU A 58 6.11 -17.85 16.53
CA GLU A 58 6.25 -16.53 17.17
C GLU A 58 6.40 -15.41 16.14
N ASP A 59 7.27 -15.59 15.13
CA ASP A 59 7.46 -14.61 14.06
C ASP A 59 6.17 -14.34 13.27
N ARG A 60 5.33 -15.37 13.09
CA ARG A 60 4.01 -15.24 12.44
C ARG A 60 3.04 -14.46 13.32
N MET A 61 3.05 -14.70 14.63
CA MET A 61 2.21 -13.96 15.58
C MET A 61 2.63 -12.50 15.69
N GLN A 62 3.93 -12.22 15.77
CA GLN A 62 4.44 -10.85 15.79
C GLN A 62 4.05 -10.08 14.53
N LYS A 63 4.15 -10.72 13.35
CA LYS A 63 3.69 -10.10 12.10
C LYS A 63 2.19 -9.79 12.13
N LYS A 64 1.36 -10.76 12.55
CA LYS A 64 -0.10 -10.54 12.67
C LYS A 64 -0.43 -9.40 13.64
N ALA A 65 0.28 -9.31 14.77
CA ALA A 65 0.08 -8.24 15.74
C ALA A 65 0.41 -6.87 15.14
N LYS A 66 1.53 -6.76 14.39
CA LYS A 66 1.91 -5.54 13.66
C LYS A 66 0.88 -5.18 12.57
N ASP A 67 0.44 -6.16 11.78
CA ASP A 67 -0.56 -5.91 10.74
C ASP A 67 -1.90 -5.45 11.35
N ALA A 68 -2.27 -6.00 12.52
CA ALA A 68 -3.47 -5.59 13.25
C ALA A 68 -3.35 -4.17 13.81
N SER A 69 -2.19 -3.77 14.36
CA SER A 69 -1.99 -2.40 14.84
C SER A 69 -2.01 -1.40 13.69
N ILE A 70 -1.37 -1.71 12.56
CA ILE A 70 -1.40 -0.85 11.37
C ILE A 70 -2.83 -0.64 10.88
N LYS A 71 -3.62 -1.71 10.80
CA LYS A 71 -5.02 -1.62 10.36
C LYS A 71 -5.91 -0.80 11.30
N LYS A 72 -5.66 -0.86 12.60
CA LYS A 72 -6.36 -0.02 13.58
C LYS A 72 -6.06 1.46 13.34
N LEU A 73 -4.79 1.81 13.22
CA LEU A 73 -4.36 3.18 12.93
C LEU A 73 -4.93 3.67 11.58
N GLU A 74 -4.94 2.82 10.56
CA GLU A 74 -5.53 3.15 9.26
C GLU A 74 -7.04 3.42 9.37
N ALA A 75 -7.77 2.62 10.16
CA ALA A 75 -9.20 2.80 10.38
C ALA A 75 -9.50 4.11 11.12
N GLU A 76 -8.77 4.38 12.20
CA GLU A 76 -8.88 5.61 12.99
C GLU A 76 -8.67 6.85 12.11
N LEU A 77 -7.59 6.89 11.32
CA LEU A 77 -7.30 8.01 10.42
C LEU A 77 -8.37 8.21 9.34
N LYS A 78 -8.94 7.12 8.80
CA LYS A 78 -10.02 7.18 7.81
C LYS A 78 -11.31 7.70 8.43
N GLU A 79 -11.63 7.25 9.63
CA GLU A 79 -12.82 7.67 10.36
C GLU A 79 -12.78 9.16 10.69
N GLU A 80 -11.66 9.65 11.23
CA GLU A 80 -11.46 11.08 11.53
C GLU A 80 -11.63 11.95 10.27
N LYS A 81 -10.99 11.54 9.16
CA LYS A 81 -11.11 12.25 7.89
C LYS A 81 -12.54 12.22 7.36
N ALA A 82 -13.22 11.09 7.45
CA ALA A 82 -14.60 10.96 6.99
C ALA A 82 -15.57 11.79 7.86
N ALA A 83 -15.35 11.82 9.18
CA ALA A 83 -16.15 12.61 10.11
C ALA A 83 -16.02 14.12 9.82
N GLU A 84 -14.80 14.61 9.57
CA GLU A 84 -14.58 16.02 9.21
C GLU A 84 -15.24 16.39 7.88
N ILE A 85 -15.15 15.52 6.86
CA ILE A 85 -15.83 15.73 5.58
C ILE A 85 -17.35 15.75 5.76
N ARG A 86 -17.91 14.85 6.60
CA ARG A 86 -19.34 14.81 6.91
C ARG A 86 -19.79 16.09 7.60
N ARG A 87 -19.08 16.54 8.63
CA ARG A 87 -19.37 17.82 9.32
C ARG A 87 -19.44 19.00 8.36
N ARG A 88 -18.46 19.13 7.46
CA ARG A 88 -18.45 20.22 6.45
C ARG A 88 -19.65 20.13 5.50
N ARG A 89 -20.02 18.92 5.08
CA ARG A 89 -21.18 18.69 4.21
C ARG A 89 -22.48 19.02 4.93
N GLU A 90 -22.64 18.58 6.17
CA GLU A 90 -23.81 18.84 7.02
C GLU A 90 -24.00 20.35 7.20
N ILE A 91 -22.97 21.08 7.63
CA ILE A 91 -23.02 22.55 7.77
C ILE A 91 -23.44 23.23 6.46
N THR A 92 -22.90 22.76 5.33
CA THR A 92 -23.25 23.34 4.03
C THR A 92 -24.69 23.04 3.64
N GLN A 93 -25.16 21.82 3.90
CA GLN A 93 -26.54 21.43 3.64
C GLN A 93 -27.52 22.19 4.54
N GLU A 94 -27.20 22.36 5.82
CA GLU A 94 -28.00 23.14 6.77
C GLU A 94 -28.12 24.60 6.33
N ARG A 95 -27.01 25.21 5.90
CA ARG A 95 -27.03 26.59 5.35
C ARG A 95 -27.91 26.71 4.11
N LYS A 96 -27.86 25.72 3.21
CA LYS A 96 -28.71 25.69 2.01
C LYS A 96 -30.19 25.54 2.38
N ARG A 97 -30.51 24.59 3.26
CA ARG A 97 -31.88 24.36 3.74
C ARG A 97 -32.46 25.61 4.41
N ALA A 98 -31.69 26.26 5.29
CA ALA A 98 -32.12 27.50 5.94
C ALA A 98 -32.35 28.65 4.94
N ALA A 99 -31.51 28.76 3.91
CA ALA A 99 -31.69 29.76 2.86
C ALA A 99 -32.93 29.47 1.99
N GLU A 100 -33.14 28.21 1.61
CA GLU A 100 -34.30 27.77 0.83
C GLU A 100 -35.62 27.99 1.59
N GLU A 101 -35.66 27.65 2.88
CA GLU A 101 -36.82 27.89 3.73
C GLU A 101 -37.13 29.39 3.85
N ARG A 102 -36.09 30.21 4.04
CA ARG A 102 -36.24 31.67 4.08
C ARG A 102 -36.79 32.21 2.75
N GLN A 103 -36.23 31.78 1.62
CA GLN A 103 -36.69 32.20 0.30
C GLN A 103 -38.16 31.81 0.07
N ARG A 104 -38.54 30.58 0.43
CA ARG A 104 -39.93 30.12 0.32
C ARG A 104 -40.88 31.00 1.13
N LEU A 105 -40.53 31.33 2.37
CA LEU A 105 -41.35 32.20 3.23
C LEU A 105 -41.45 33.63 2.66
N GLU A 106 -40.36 34.16 2.13
CA GLU A 106 -40.33 35.48 1.48
C GLU A 106 -41.19 35.50 0.22
N GLU A 107 -41.12 34.46 -0.62
CA GLU A 107 -41.98 34.30 -1.80
C GLU A 107 -43.45 34.20 -1.43
N ASP A 108 -43.80 33.42 -0.42
CA ASP A 108 -45.19 33.26 0.01
C ASP A 108 -45.74 34.55 0.62
N LYS A 109 -44.92 35.27 1.40
CA LYS A 109 -45.24 36.62 1.88
C LYS A 109 -45.43 37.60 0.72
N ALA A 110 -44.56 37.57 -0.29
CA ALA A 110 -44.66 38.41 -1.48
C ALA A 110 -45.93 38.10 -2.29
N LYS A 111 -46.26 36.81 -2.50
CA LYS A 111 -47.50 36.37 -3.15
C LYS A 111 -48.74 36.89 -2.40
N MET A 112 -48.75 36.79 -1.08
CA MET A 112 -49.87 37.27 -0.26
C MET A 112 -49.97 38.80 -0.27
N GLY A 113 -48.82 39.50 -0.19
CA GLY A 113 -48.75 40.96 -0.34
C GLY A 113 -49.29 41.43 -1.69
N ALA A 114 -48.88 40.79 -2.78
CA ALA A 114 -49.37 41.08 -4.13
C ALA A 114 -50.88 40.83 -4.27
N LYS A 115 -51.38 39.71 -3.73
CA LYS A 115 -52.82 39.43 -3.69
C LYS A 115 -53.60 40.50 -2.92
N LYS A 116 -53.10 40.95 -1.77
CA LYS A 116 -53.72 42.02 -0.97
C LYS A 116 -53.72 43.35 -1.71
N ALA A 117 -52.60 43.72 -2.33
CA ALA A 117 -52.50 44.93 -3.14
C ALA A 117 -53.47 44.90 -4.35
N ALA A 118 -53.60 43.74 -5.01
CA ALA A 118 -54.56 43.56 -6.09
C ALA A 118 -56.02 43.72 -5.62
N ARG A 119 -56.37 43.19 -4.44
CA ARG A 119 -57.71 43.40 -3.84
C ARG A 119 -58.00 44.87 -3.57
N LEU A 120 -57.04 45.59 -2.99
CA LEU A 120 -57.19 47.03 -2.73
C LEU A 120 -57.32 47.84 -4.02
N ARG A 121 -56.54 47.53 -5.06
CA ARG A 121 -56.68 48.14 -6.39
C ARG A 121 -58.06 47.92 -7.00
N LYS A 122 -58.61 46.70 -6.88
CA LYS A 122 -59.98 46.38 -7.31
C LYS A 122 -61.03 47.17 -6.52
N LYS A 123 -60.89 47.25 -5.19
CA LYS A 123 -61.81 48.01 -4.33
C LYS A 123 -61.79 49.51 -4.63
N ALA A 124 -60.62 50.06 -4.96
CA ALA A 124 -60.47 51.46 -5.35
C ALA A 124 -60.99 51.76 -6.78
N GLY A 125 -61.51 50.76 -7.52
CA GLY A 125 -62.07 50.95 -8.86
C GLY A 125 -61.08 51.45 -9.91
N ARG A 126 -59.76 51.41 -9.63
CA ARG A 126 -58.73 52.01 -10.49
C ARG A 126 -58.52 51.11 -11.70
N THR A 127 -59.12 51.47 -12.83
CA THR A 127 -58.99 50.75 -14.10
C THR A 127 -57.70 51.19 -14.81
N LYS A 128 -57.10 50.27 -15.58
CA LYS A 128 -55.81 50.48 -16.28
C LYS A 128 -55.88 51.57 -17.37
N LYS A 129 -57.08 52.09 -17.68
CA LYS A 129 -57.38 53.02 -18.78
C LYS A 129 -57.46 54.50 -18.36
N ILE A 130 -57.50 54.82 -17.07
CA ILE A 130 -57.63 56.21 -16.62
C ILE A 130 -56.23 56.70 -16.18
N ASN A 131 -55.54 57.37 -17.11
CA ASN A 131 -54.47 58.30 -16.79
C ASN A 131 -55.13 59.60 -16.29
N HIS A 132 -54.85 59.98 -15.04
CA HIS A 132 -54.98 61.35 -14.58
C HIS A 132 -53.66 62.06 -14.83
#